data_AF-A2EIY7-F1
#
_entry.id   AF-A2EIY7-F1
#
_cell.length_a   1.000
_cell.length_b   1.000
_cell.length_c   1.000
_cell.angle_alpha   90.00
_cell.angle_beta   90.00
_cell.angle_gamma   90.00
#
_symmetry.space_group_name_H-M   'P 1'
#
loop_
_entity.id
_entity.type
_entity.pdbx_description
1 polymer ?
#
loop_
_entity_poly.entity_id
_entity_poly.type
_entity_poly.pdbx_seq_one_letter_code
_entity_poly.pdbx_strand_id
1 'polypeptide(L)'
;MFCFLLASTISFTPSKFGYPGTDTVQAQETDSIIILNEVPKSMNLKPIRAKNYSNPPIEDDQYVWPSHPYTCPKSILDSETVGIRKDFCKWAESVSEDELYYHPAGSKQFLGDDAVINASKRYKARIFLNSRRGLYHPTGLYAPPGERITIEIPTKSVGKITFSINRHVDTQASHDVRLGGTRCEFSLQGTVTQFSWPYGGTVDFFVNADSLNAGVDINVTGVIRCPFFIYGVTTDEEWEEEIAQLPGPILSLDYGAGFVAAPSSLTKTAVQLNDAMAFW
;
A
#
# COMPACT_ATOMS: atom_id res chain seq x y z
N MET A 1 23.70 -14.21 -38.23
CA MET A 1 23.39 -14.37 -36.80
C MET A 1 21.93 -13.99 -36.65
N PHE A 2 21.02 -14.97 -36.60
CA PHE A 2 19.58 -14.74 -36.50
C PHE A 2 19.23 -14.55 -35.01
N CYS A 3 18.79 -13.34 -34.64
CA CYS A 3 18.20 -13.08 -33.33
C CYS A 3 16.79 -13.67 -33.33
N PHE A 4 16.59 -14.77 -32.61
CA PHE A 4 15.25 -15.21 -32.23
C PHE A 4 14.76 -14.33 -31.08
N LEU A 5 13.77 -13.48 -31.37
CA LEU A 5 12.89 -12.93 -30.35
C LEU A 5 12.03 -14.08 -29.84
N LEU A 6 12.32 -14.58 -28.64
CA LEU A 6 11.40 -15.43 -27.90
C LEU A 6 10.21 -14.55 -27.51
N ALA A 7 9.12 -14.66 -28.27
CA ALA A 7 7.84 -14.16 -27.84
C ALA A 7 7.40 -15.02 -26.66
N SER A 8 7.57 -14.50 -25.44
CA SER A 8 6.92 -15.06 -24.27
C SER A 8 5.42 -14.93 -24.47
N THR A 9 4.76 -16.02 -24.81
CA THR A 9 3.30 -16.09 -24.84
C THR A 9 2.82 -15.97 -23.40
N ILE A 10 2.31 -14.80 -23.04
CA ILE A 10 1.58 -14.60 -21.79
C ILE A 10 0.36 -15.51 -21.89
N SER A 11 0.36 -16.59 -21.10
CA SER A 11 -0.76 -17.52 -21.03
C SER A 11 -1.79 -16.94 -20.07
N PHE A 12 -2.73 -16.16 -20.60
CA PHE A 12 -3.88 -15.70 -19.84
C PHE A 12 -4.99 -16.74 -19.94
N THR A 13 -5.39 -17.34 -18.82
CA THR A 13 -6.60 -18.18 -18.79
C THR A 13 -7.81 -17.27 -18.98
N PRO A 14 -8.60 -17.43 -20.07
CA PRO A 14 -9.73 -16.54 -20.33
C PRO A 14 -10.79 -16.68 -19.24
N SER A 15 -11.36 -15.55 -18.84
CA SER A 15 -12.56 -15.50 -18.01
C SER A 15 -13.69 -16.32 -18.66
N LYS A 16 -14.36 -17.18 -17.90
CA LYS A 16 -15.52 -17.98 -18.32
C LYS A 16 -16.77 -17.14 -18.52
N PHE A 17 -16.88 -16.03 -17.78
CA PHE A 17 -17.99 -15.07 -17.89
C PHE A 17 -17.62 -13.82 -18.70
N GLY A 18 -16.34 -13.56 -18.91
CA GLY A 18 -15.85 -12.62 -19.90
C GLY A 18 -16.49 -12.93 -21.24
N TYR A 19 -16.97 -11.89 -21.93
CA TYR A 19 -17.78 -12.03 -23.14
C TYR A 19 -17.16 -13.06 -24.11
N PRO A 20 -17.92 -14.06 -24.62
CA PRO A 20 -17.40 -15.16 -25.45
C PRO A 20 -16.96 -14.72 -26.88
N GLY A 21 -16.84 -13.42 -27.12
CA GLY A 21 -16.31 -12.86 -28.34
C GLY A 21 -14.78 -12.85 -28.37
N THR A 22 -14.22 -12.34 -29.46
CA THR A 22 -12.77 -12.12 -29.62
C THR A 22 -12.22 -10.96 -28.78
N ASP A 23 -13.08 -10.30 -28.00
CA ASP A 23 -12.75 -9.11 -27.21
C ASP A 23 -12.08 -9.53 -25.90
N THR A 24 -10.82 -9.94 -25.98
CA THR A 24 -9.94 -9.95 -24.82
C THR A 24 -9.71 -8.51 -24.38
N VAL A 25 -10.04 -8.16 -23.14
CA VAL A 25 -9.63 -6.88 -22.56
C VAL A 25 -8.11 -6.92 -22.41
N GLN A 26 -7.40 -6.35 -23.39
CA GLN A 26 -5.98 -6.07 -23.26
C GLN A 26 -5.85 -4.70 -22.62
N ALA A 27 -5.59 -4.66 -21.32
CA ALA A 27 -5.26 -3.42 -20.64
C ALA A 27 -3.89 -2.94 -21.17
N GLN A 28 -3.92 -2.01 -22.13
CA GLN A 28 -2.70 -1.41 -22.66
C GLN A 28 -2.19 -0.37 -21.66
N GLU A 29 -0.86 -0.34 -21.46
CA GLU A 29 -0.18 0.67 -20.65
C GLU A 29 -0.66 0.70 -19.17
N THR A 30 -0.82 -0.45 -18.51
CA THR A 30 -1.16 -0.45 -17.07
C THR A 30 0.00 0.02 -16.20
N ASP A 31 -0.32 0.48 -14.99
CA ASP A 31 0.67 0.50 -13.92
C ASP A 31 1.31 -0.88 -13.76
N SER A 32 2.59 -0.91 -13.41
CA SER A 32 3.31 -2.16 -13.20
C SER A 32 4.27 -2.05 -12.03
N ILE A 33 4.60 -3.19 -11.44
CA ILE A 33 5.52 -3.32 -10.34
C ILE A 33 6.58 -4.37 -10.64
N ILE A 34 7.84 -4.04 -10.38
CA ILE A 34 8.99 -4.94 -10.51
C ILE A 34 9.75 -4.92 -9.20
N ILE A 35 9.98 -6.08 -8.59
CA ILE A 35 10.85 -6.21 -7.43
C ILE A 35 12.31 -6.19 -7.91
N LEU A 36 13.09 -5.22 -7.45
CA LEU A 36 14.49 -5.08 -7.85
C LEU A 36 15.41 -5.94 -6.99
N ASN A 37 15.27 -5.87 -5.67
CA ASN A 37 16.10 -6.62 -4.72
C ASN A 37 15.49 -6.60 -3.30
N GLU A 38 15.96 -7.52 -2.46
CA GLU A 38 15.73 -7.49 -1.01
C GLU A 38 16.58 -6.39 -0.35
N VAL A 39 16.07 -5.80 0.73
CA VAL A 39 16.76 -4.77 1.54
C VAL A 39 16.62 -5.08 3.03
N PRO A 40 17.53 -4.58 3.89
CA PRO A 40 17.43 -4.79 5.33
C PRO A 40 16.17 -4.15 5.93
N LYS A 41 15.70 -4.75 7.02
CA LYS A 41 14.63 -4.19 7.88
C LYS A 41 15.14 -2.94 8.59
N SER A 42 14.26 -1.98 8.85
CA SER A 42 14.58 -0.88 9.79
C SER A 42 14.85 -1.41 11.19
N MET A 43 15.84 -0.84 11.89
CA MET A 43 16.23 -1.26 13.24
C MET A 43 15.78 -0.22 14.28
N ASN A 44 15.78 -0.60 15.56
CA ASN A 44 15.58 0.30 16.70
C ASN A 44 14.23 1.06 16.73
N LEU A 45 13.16 0.47 16.19
CA LEU A 45 11.83 1.08 16.26
C LEU A 45 11.37 1.20 17.71
N LYS A 46 10.86 2.37 18.07
CA LYS A 46 10.29 2.65 19.40
C LYS A 46 8.77 2.52 19.39
N PRO A 47 8.13 2.10 20.48
CA PRO A 47 6.67 2.14 20.55
C PRO A 47 6.19 3.60 20.58
N ILE A 48 5.04 3.88 19.96
CA ILE A 48 4.54 5.25 19.81
C ILE A 48 4.31 5.99 21.14
N ARG A 49 4.00 5.25 22.22
CA ARG A 49 3.88 5.79 23.59
C ARG A 49 5.12 6.55 24.05
N ALA A 50 6.31 6.24 23.51
CA ALA A 50 7.55 6.96 23.80
C ALA A 50 7.54 8.43 23.33
N LYS A 51 6.59 8.83 22.46
CA LYS A 51 6.37 10.23 22.06
C LYS A 51 5.57 11.05 23.09
N ASN A 52 4.97 10.40 24.09
CA ASN A 52 4.23 11.05 25.18
C ASN A 52 3.10 11.99 24.71
N TYR A 53 2.39 11.64 23.63
CA TYR A 53 1.20 12.39 23.20
C TYR A 53 -0.02 12.18 24.11
N SER A 54 0.03 11.11 24.91
CA SER A 54 -1.03 10.60 25.77
C SER A 54 -0.60 10.68 27.23
N ASN A 55 -1.48 11.15 28.12
CA ASN A 55 -1.25 11.13 29.57
C ASN A 55 -2.53 10.71 30.33
N PRO A 56 -2.53 9.55 31.01
CA PRO A 56 -1.46 8.54 31.04
C PRO A 56 -1.18 7.93 29.65
N PRO A 57 0.00 7.31 29.45
CA PRO A 57 0.27 6.53 28.24
C PRO A 57 -0.80 5.46 27.99
N ILE A 58 -1.14 5.21 26.73
CA ILE A 58 -2.08 4.15 26.34
C ILE A 58 -1.30 2.84 26.23
N GLU A 59 -1.75 1.81 26.96
CA GLU A 59 -1.19 0.46 26.87
C GLU A 59 -1.67 -0.25 25.59
N ASP A 60 -0.87 -1.21 25.11
CA ASP A 60 -1.06 -1.85 23.80
C ASP A 60 -2.44 -2.53 23.64
N ASP A 61 -3.03 -3.02 24.74
CA ASP A 61 -4.34 -3.66 24.84
C ASP A 61 -5.49 -2.68 25.11
N GLN A 62 -5.24 -1.38 25.09
CA GLN A 62 -6.27 -0.35 25.27
C GLN A 62 -6.68 0.34 23.97
N TYR A 63 -5.96 0.10 22.87
CA TYR A 63 -6.29 0.63 21.55
C TYR A 63 -7.49 -0.10 20.92
N VAL A 64 -8.15 0.59 20.00
CA VAL A 64 -9.22 -0.01 19.17
C VAL A 64 -8.64 -0.68 17.93
N TRP A 65 -9.21 -1.83 17.57
CA TRP A 65 -9.13 -2.46 16.24
C TRP A 65 -10.35 -3.39 16.07
N PRO A 66 -10.57 -4.05 14.92
CA PRO A 66 -11.74 -4.90 14.74
C PRO A 66 -11.88 -5.94 15.84
N SER A 67 -13.10 -6.03 16.38
CA SER A 67 -13.44 -6.96 17.47
C SER A 67 -12.68 -6.70 18.78
N HIS A 68 -12.07 -5.52 18.93
CA HIS A 68 -11.35 -5.11 20.12
C HIS A 68 -11.63 -3.63 20.44
N PRO A 69 -12.65 -3.33 21.26
CA PRO A 69 -12.98 -1.95 21.60
C PRO A 69 -11.86 -1.32 22.42
N TYR A 70 -11.65 -0.02 22.27
CA TYR A 70 -10.73 0.71 23.14
C TYR A 70 -11.25 0.75 24.58
N THR A 71 -10.35 0.80 25.55
CA THR A 71 -10.68 0.91 26.98
C THR A 71 -10.14 2.18 27.62
N CYS A 72 -9.30 2.94 26.90
CA CYS A 72 -8.81 4.25 27.34
C CYS A 72 -9.85 5.37 27.10
N PRO A 73 -9.77 6.52 27.80
CA PRO A 73 -10.59 7.67 27.47
C PRO A 73 -10.38 8.14 26.02
N LYS A 74 -11.48 8.34 25.28
CA LYS A 74 -11.44 8.78 23.87
C LYS A 74 -10.57 10.03 23.65
N SER A 75 -10.59 10.99 24.57
CA SER A 75 -9.79 12.21 24.48
C SER A 75 -8.29 11.97 24.44
N ILE A 76 -7.81 10.90 25.10
CA ILE A 76 -6.39 10.52 25.09
C ILE A 76 -6.04 9.89 23.74
N LEU A 77 -6.91 9.01 23.22
CA LEU A 77 -6.76 8.43 21.88
C LEU A 77 -6.75 9.48 20.77
N ASP A 78 -7.64 10.48 20.89
CA ASP A 78 -7.70 11.63 19.98
C ASP A 78 -6.39 12.45 20.05
N SER A 79 -5.89 12.72 21.26
CA SER A 79 -4.63 13.45 21.48
C SER A 79 -3.45 12.74 20.82
N GLU A 80 -3.35 11.41 20.98
CA GLU A 80 -2.31 10.62 20.34
C GLU A 80 -2.39 10.67 18.82
N THR A 81 -3.58 10.47 18.28
CA THR A 81 -3.84 10.48 16.83
C THR A 81 -3.48 11.84 16.22
N VAL A 82 -3.84 12.95 16.89
CA VAL A 82 -3.47 14.30 16.47
C VAL A 82 -1.97 14.51 16.52
N GLY A 83 -1.30 14.06 17.59
CA GLY A 83 0.15 14.13 17.75
C GLY A 83 0.89 13.37 16.65
N ILE A 84 0.47 12.13 16.36
CA ILE A 84 1.03 11.30 15.29
C ILE A 84 0.87 11.99 13.95
N ARG A 85 -0.33 12.48 13.61
CA ARG A 85 -0.54 13.17 12.33
C ARG A 85 0.32 14.42 12.21
N LYS A 86 0.41 15.23 13.26
CA LYS A 86 1.21 16.46 13.26
C LYS A 86 2.71 16.18 13.04
N ASP A 87 3.24 15.18 13.71
CA ASP A 87 4.69 14.93 13.69
C ASP A 87 5.13 14.13 12.47
N PHE A 88 4.32 13.16 12.03
CA PHE A 88 4.70 12.20 10.99
C PHE A 88 4.06 12.46 9.63
N CYS A 89 2.86 13.04 9.55
CA CYS A 89 2.17 13.22 8.26
C CYS A 89 2.65 14.48 7.52
N LYS A 90 3.86 14.41 6.99
CA LYS A 90 4.48 15.49 6.22
C LYS A 90 5.58 14.96 5.33
N TRP A 91 5.88 15.72 4.28
CA TRP A 91 7.06 15.48 3.46
C TRP A 91 8.35 15.77 4.25
N ALA A 92 9.38 14.95 4.04
CA ALA A 92 10.73 15.16 4.55
C ALA A 92 11.77 14.59 3.56
N GLU A 93 12.90 15.28 3.40
CA GLU A 93 14.02 14.77 2.59
C GLU A 93 14.66 13.54 3.23
N SER A 94 14.77 13.54 4.55
CA SER A 94 15.31 12.45 5.35
C SER A 94 14.54 12.27 6.66
N VAL A 95 14.55 11.04 7.17
CA VAL A 95 14.02 10.68 8.49
C VAL A 95 15.18 10.03 9.26
N SER A 96 15.43 10.45 10.50
CA SER A 96 16.49 9.84 11.32
C SER A 96 16.15 8.40 11.72
N GLU A 97 17.15 7.54 11.96
CA GLU A 97 16.91 6.18 12.49
C GLU A 97 16.36 6.23 13.91
N ASP A 98 16.75 7.25 14.67
CA ASP A 98 16.24 7.48 16.02
C ASP A 98 14.81 8.05 16.03
N GLU A 99 14.23 8.38 14.88
CA GLU A 99 12.85 8.93 14.78
C GLU A 99 11.86 7.90 14.19
N LEU A 100 12.16 6.61 14.31
CA LEU A 100 11.27 5.52 13.89
C LEU A 100 10.41 5.02 15.04
N TYR A 101 9.10 5.13 14.89
CA TYR A 101 8.13 4.72 15.91
C TYR A 101 7.04 3.86 15.29
N TYR A 102 6.67 2.75 15.93
CA TYR A 102 5.56 1.89 15.52
C TYR A 102 4.37 2.04 16.48
N HIS A 103 3.16 1.94 15.93
CA HIS A 103 1.92 1.88 16.69
C HIS A 103 1.51 0.40 16.85
N PRO A 104 1.26 -0.11 18.08
CA PRO A 104 1.02 -1.53 18.35
C PRO A 104 -0.30 -2.07 17.77
N ALA A 105 -1.22 -1.17 17.40
CA ALA A 105 -2.46 -1.52 16.70
C ALA A 105 -2.43 -1.25 15.19
N GLY A 106 -1.30 -0.85 14.60
CA GLY A 106 -1.21 -0.39 13.21
C GLY A 106 -1.71 -1.42 12.18
N SER A 107 -1.05 -2.58 12.10
CA SER A 107 -1.43 -3.67 11.20
C SER A 107 -2.81 -4.26 11.55
N LYS A 108 -3.16 -4.30 12.85
CA LYS A 108 -4.43 -4.80 13.37
C LYS A 108 -5.62 -3.99 12.87
N GLN A 109 -5.40 -2.71 12.51
CA GLN A 109 -6.39 -1.88 11.82
C GLN A 109 -6.86 -2.48 10.50
N PHE A 110 -6.23 -3.54 10.00
CA PHE A 110 -6.58 -4.18 8.74
C PHE A 110 -6.59 -5.72 8.85
N LEU A 111 -6.81 -6.25 10.06
CA LEU A 111 -6.70 -7.69 10.35
C LEU A 111 -5.32 -8.28 10.03
N GLY A 112 -4.28 -7.43 10.06
CA GLY A 112 -2.90 -7.85 9.85
C GLY A 112 -2.33 -8.63 11.02
N ASP A 113 -1.37 -9.50 10.71
CA ASP A 113 -0.58 -10.26 11.67
C ASP A 113 0.83 -9.67 11.75
N ASP A 114 1.17 -9.10 12.91
CA ASP A 114 2.49 -8.51 13.16
C ASP A 114 3.61 -9.55 13.04
N ALA A 115 3.39 -10.82 13.38
CA ALA A 115 4.40 -11.86 13.24
C ALA A 115 4.73 -12.11 11.76
N VAL A 116 3.71 -12.17 10.91
CA VAL A 116 3.86 -12.32 9.45
C VAL A 116 4.57 -11.12 8.85
N ILE A 117 4.15 -9.90 9.18
CA ILE A 117 4.77 -8.65 8.69
C ILE A 117 6.24 -8.56 9.16
N ASN A 118 6.52 -8.94 10.42
CA ASN A 118 7.87 -8.88 10.96
C ASN A 118 8.81 -9.90 10.30
N ALA A 119 8.33 -11.10 9.99
CA ALA A 119 9.10 -12.15 9.31
C ALA A 119 9.27 -11.91 7.80
N SER A 120 8.45 -11.04 7.20
CA SER A 120 8.46 -10.79 5.76
C SER A 120 9.72 -10.08 5.28
N LYS A 121 10.21 -10.44 4.09
CA LYS A 121 11.31 -9.75 3.42
C LYS A 121 10.90 -8.33 3.03
N ARG A 122 11.84 -7.39 3.12
CA ARG A 122 11.66 -6.02 2.66
C ARG A 122 12.29 -5.89 1.29
N TYR A 123 11.67 -5.10 0.43
CA TYR A 123 12.07 -4.97 -0.95
C TYR A 123 12.34 -3.52 -1.34
N LYS A 124 13.18 -3.37 -2.37
CA LYS A 124 13.15 -2.24 -3.28
C LYS A 124 12.32 -2.63 -4.50
N ALA A 125 11.22 -1.93 -4.73
CA ALA A 125 10.35 -2.10 -5.88
C ALA A 125 10.48 -0.91 -6.82
N ARG A 126 10.40 -1.15 -8.13
CA ARG A 126 10.16 -0.13 -9.15
C ARG A 126 8.71 -0.21 -9.58
N ILE A 127 8.06 0.94 -9.65
CA ILE A 127 6.65 1.08 -10.02
C ILE A 127 6.60 2.00 -11.23
N PHE A 128 5.99 1.55 -12.30
CA PHE A 128 5.64 2.42 -13.41
C PHE A 128 4.23 2.96 -13.17
N LEU A 129 4.08 4.29 -13.10
CA LEU A 129 2.79 4.97 -13.03
C LEU A 129 2.41 5.47 -14.42
N ASN A 130 1.32 4.97 -14.99
CA ASN A 130 0.75 5.52 -16.20
C ASN A 130 -0.27 6.62 -15.88
N SER A 131 0.15 7.88 -15.93
CA SER A 131 -0.75 9.02 -15.69
C SER A 131 -1.94 9.15 -16.67
N ARG A 132 -1.96 8.39 -17.77
CA ARG A 132 -3.12 8.32 -18.68
C ARG A 132 -4.21 7.36 -18.18
N ARG A 133 -3.87 6.40 -17.33
CA ARG A 133 -4.81 5.40 -16.79
C ARG A 133 -5.83 6.06 -15.86
N GLY A 134 -5.41 7.04 -15.07
CA GLY A 134 -6.24 7.70 -14.09
C GLY A 134 -5.42 8.47 -13.08
N LEU A 135 -6.11 9.06 -12.11
CA LEU A 135 -5.48 9.89 -11.08
C LEU A 135 -4.87 9.08 -9.94
N TYR A 136 -5.39 7.88 -9.68
CA TYR A 136 -5.07 7.06 -8.51
C TYR A 136 -4.35 5.79 -8.94
N HIS A 137 -3.25 5.49 -8.24
CA HIS A 137 -2.36 4.37 -8.53
C HIS A 137 -2.09 3.57 -7.24
N PRO A 138 -2.88 2.52 -6.96
CA PRO A 138 -2.50 1.54 -5.95
C PRO A 138 -1.32 0.70 -6.45
N THR A 139 -0.44 0.28 -5.55
CA THR A 139 0.85 -0.32 -5.96
C THR A 139 1.02 -1.77 -5.57
N GLY A 140 0.14 -2.32 -4.72
CA GLY A 140 0.36 -3.62 -4.10
C GLY A 140 1.56 -3.64 -3.14
N LEU A 141 1.93 -2.49 -2.58
CA LEU A 141 3.00 -2.37 -1.58
C LEU A 141 2.44 -1.92 -0.23
N TYR A 142 3.11 -2.36 0.82
CA TYR A 142 2.80 -1.97 2.19
C TYR A 142 4.05 -1.54 2.93
N ALA A 143 3.96 -0.39 3.59
CA ALA A 143 4.96 0.09 4.53
C ALA A 143 4.69 -0.56 5.90
N PRO A 144 5.61 -1.40 6.42
CA PRO A 144 5.45 -1.96 7.76
C PRO A 144 5.35 -0.87 8.83
N PRO A 145 4.59 -1.08 9.93
CA PRO A 145 4.40 -0.07 10.97
C PRO A 145 5.71 0.49 11.51
N GLY A 146 5.90 1.81 11.38
CA GLY A 146 7.05 2.54 11.88
C GLY A 146 8.37 2.34 11.12
N GLU A 147 8.43 1.42 10.16
CA GLU A 147 9.63 1.24 9.34
C GLU A 147 9.80 2.41 8.37
N ARG A 148 11.06 2.74 8.03
CA ARG A 148 11.35 3.76 7.02
C ARG A 148 11.14 3.19 5.64
N ILE A 149 10.38 3.92 4.82
CA ILE A 149 10.40 3.77 3.37
C ILE A 149 11.18 4.91 2.71
N THR A 150 11.79 4.61 1.56
CA THR A 150 12.42 5.63 0.71
C THR A 150 11.79 5.62 -0.66
N ILE A 151 11.32 6.78 -1.10
CA ILE A 151 10.69 6.99 -2.40
C ILE A 151 11.64 7.82 -3.26
N GLU A 152 11.99 7.29 -4.43
CA GLU A 152 12.86 7.94 -5.40
C GLU A 152 12.07 8.23 -6.68
N ILE A 153 12.03 9.50 -7.08
CA ILE A 153 11.34 9.97 -8.29
C ILE A 153 12.32 10.75 -9.18
N PRO A 154 12.13 10.77 -10.51
CA PRO A 154 12.95 11.58 -11.39
C PRO A 154 12.66 13.07 -11.20
N THR A 155 13.65 13.93 -11.47
CA THR A 155 13.56 15.39 -11.33
C THR A 155 12.34 15.99 -12.04
N LYS A 156 11.95 15.46 -13.20
CA LYS A 156 10.80 15.92 -13.99
C LYS A 156 9.43 15.76 -13.29
N SER A 157 9.39 14.97 -12.20
CA SER A 157 8.19 14.59 -11.47
C SER A 157 8.08 15.24 -10.09
N VAL A 158 9.10 15.98 -9.66
CA VAL A 158 9.07 16.73 -8.40
C VAL A 158 7.89 17.70 -8.41
N GLY A 159 7.10 17.68 -7.34
CA GLY A 159 5.88 18.48 -7.18
C GLY A 159 4.66 18.01 -7.99
N LYS A 160 4.78 16.92 -8.78
CA LYS A 160 3.68 16.41 -9.64
C LYS A 160 3.03 15.13 -9.12
N ILE A 161 3.65 14.49 -8.14
CA ILE A 161 3.20 13.21 -7.57
C ILE A 161 2.84 13.45 -6.11
N THR A 162 1.64 13.03 -5.74
CA THR A 162 1.21 12.97 -4.34
C THR A 162 1.35 11.55 -3.84
N PHE A 163 2.12 11.36 -2.78
CA PHE A 163 2.19 10.10 -2.06
C PHE A 163 0.99 10.03 -1.10
N SER A 164 0.41 8.83 -1.01
CA SER A 164 -0.69 8.52 -0.12
C SER A 164 -0.39 7.23 0.63
N ILE A 165 -0.67 7.23 1.93
CA ILE A 165 -0.68 6.01 2.75
C ILE A 165 -2.07 5.78 3.34
N ASN A 166 -2.58 4.55 3.22
CA ASN A 166 -3.92 4.15 3.64
C ASN A 166 -5.04 4.97 2.97
N ARG A 167 -4.99 5.14 1.63
CA ARG A 167 -6.02 5.89 0.89
C ARG A 167 -7.44 5.39 1.15
N HIS A 168 -7.57 4.08 1.35
CA HIS A 168 -8.82 3.37 1.58
C HIS A 168 -9.49 3.71 2.94
N VAL A 169 -8.78 4.39 3.84
CA VAL A 169 -9.34 4.81 5.14
C VAL A 169 -10.02 6.17 5.01
N ASP A 170 -11.22 6.25 5.58
CA ASP A 170 -11.93 7.52 5.74
C ASP A 170 -11.20 8.42 6.76
N THR A 171 -10.88 9.64 6.34
CA THR A 171 -10.27 10.67 7.20
C THR A 171 -11.15 11.08 8.39
N GLN A 172 -12.47 10.85 8.30
CA GLN A 172 -13.45 11.16 9.34
C GLN A 172 -13.88 9.93 10.16
N ALA A 173 -13.20 8.78 9.97
CA ALA A 173 -13.51 7.57 10.74
C ALA A 173 -13.44 7.84 12.25
N SER A 174 -14.53 7.51 12.96
CA SER A 174 -14.55 7.51 14.42
C SER A 174 -13.68 6.39 14.99
N HIS A 175 -13.34 6.49 16.27
CA HIS A 175 -12.61 5.45 16.99
C HIS A 175 -13.48 4.25 17.42
N ASP A 176 -14.66 4.07 16.80
CA ASP A 176 -15.66 3.10 17.27
C ASP A 176 -15.27 1.65 16.95
N VAL A 177 -14.70 1.42 15.78
CA VAL A 177 -14.32 0.07 15.30
C VAL A 177 -12.85 0.00 14.86
N ARG A 178 -12.27 1.14 14.48
CA ARG A 178 -10.88 1.28 14.03
C ARG A 178 -10.32 2.61 14.49
N LEU A 179 -9.01 2.78 14.49
CA LEU A 179 -8.38 4.07 14.71
C LEU A 179 -8.72 5.03 13.56
N GLY A 180 -9.23 6.21 13.90
CA GLY A 180 -9.30 7.33 12.98
C GLY A 180 -7.91 7.87 12.64
N GLY A 181 -7.83 8.66 11.56
CA GLY A 181 -6.63 9.46 11.27
C GLY A 181 -5.40 8.69 10.79
N THR A 182 -5.51 7.40 10.43
CA THR A 182 -4.39 6.56 9.96
C THR A 182 -4.00 6.76 8.50
N ARG A 183 -4.69 7.66 7.77
CA ARG A 183 -4.36 8.10 6.41
C ARG A 183 -3.49 9.36 6.42
N CYS A 184 -2.50 9.39 5.54
CA CYS A 184 -1.67 10.57 5.29
C CYS A 184 -1.43 10.77 3.80
N GLU A 185 -1.41 12.03 3.35
CA GLU A 185 -1.13 12.40 1.97
C GLU A 185 -0.29 13.67 1.90
N PHE A 186 0.69 13.70 1.01
CA PHE A 186 1.48 14.90 0.72
C PHE A 186 2.14 14.80 -0.66
N SER A 187 2.40 15.96 -1.27
CA SER A 187 3.14 16.02 -2.54
C SER A 187 4.64 15.81 -2.32
N LEU A 188 5.26 15.04 -3.22
CA LEU A 188 6.70 14.76 -3.19
C LEU A 188 7.48 15.98 -3.71
N GLN A 189 8.18 16.69 -2.82
CA GLN A 189 8.88 17.94 -3.13
C GLN A 189 10.37 17.76 -3.46
N GLY A 190 10.86 16.53 -3.48
CA GLY A 190 12.25 16.21 -3.82
C GLY A 190 12.37 14.89 -4.58
N THR A 191 13.53 14.65 -5.21
CA THR A 191 13.82 13.41 -5.93
C THR A 191 13.99 12.21 -5.01
N VAL A 192 14.30 12.45 -3.74
CA VAL A 192 14.34 11.46 -2.66
C VAL A 192 13.45 11.96 -1.54
N THR A 193 12.58 11.08 -1.04
CA THR A 193 11.74 11.32 0.13
C THR A 193 11.86 10.13 1.05
N GLN A 194 12.19 10.37 2.32
CA GLN A 194 12.12 9.34 3.35
C GLN A 194 10.88 9.57 4.19
N PHE A 195 10.20 8.49 4.55
CA PHE A 195 8.96 8.55 5.29
C PHE A 195 8.86 7.36 6.24
N SER A 196 8.28 7.58 7.42
CA SER A 196 7.92 6.53 8.36
C SER A 196 6.55 6.86 8.92
N TRP A 197 5.69 5.85 8.97
CA TRP A 197 4.32 6.01 9.44
C TRP A 197 4.05 5.02 10.57
N PRO A 198 3.73 5.50 11.79
CA PRO A 198 3.58 4.60 12.93
C PRO A 198 2.55 3.50 12.73
N TYR A 199 1.46 3.78 12.01
CA TYR A 199 0.43 2.78 11.74
C TYR A 199 0.81 1.77 10.65
N GLY A 200 1.80 2.07 9.81
CA GLY A 200 2.01 1.35 8.54
C GLY A 200 0.85 1.56 7.58
N GLY A 201 0.91 0.96 6.39
CA GLY A 201 -0.18 1.12 5.44
C GLY A 201 0.13 0.83 3.98
N THR A 202 -0.92 0.84 3.15
CA THR A 202 -0.80 0.73 1.68
C THR A 202 -0.03 1.92 1.14
N VAL A 203 0.92 1.69 0.24
CA VAL A 203 1.67 2.74 -0.45
C VAL A 203 0.97 3.00 -1.78
N ASP A 204 0.39 4.19 -1.94
CA ASP A 204 -0.36 4.56 -3.13
C ASP A 204 0.10 5.93 -3.65
N PHE A 205 -0.19 6.22 -4.92
CA PHE A 205 0.18 7.49 -5.53
C PHE A 205 -1.00 8.14 -6.24
N PHE A 206 -0.94 9.47 -6.29
CA PHE A 206 -1.80 10.28 -7.15
C PHE A 206 -0.95 11.08 -8.13
N VAL A 207 -1.35 11.04 -9.40
CA VAL A 207 -0.73 11.81 -10.47
C VAL A 207 -1.84 12.47 -11.28
N ASN A 208 -1.75 13.78 -11.49
CA ASN A 208 -2.74 14.45 -12.34
C ASN A 208 -2.66 13.89 -13.76
N ALA A 209 -3.82 13.67 -14.38
CA ALA A 209 -3.91 13.23 -15.76
C ALA A 209 -3.06 14.15 -16.66
N ASP A 210 -2.32 13.55 -17.58
CA ASP A 210 -1.43 14.22 -18.55
C ASP A 210 -0.29 15.07 -17.95
N SER A 211 -0.08 15.07 -16.62
CA SER A 211 1.06 15.76 -16.00
C SER A 211 2.40 15.06 -16.28
N LEU A 212 2.34 13.77 -16.64
CA LEU A 212 3.46 12.89 -16.94
C LEU A 212 3.11 11.98 -18.14
N ASN A 213 2.94 12.57 -19.33
CA ASN A 213 2.43 11.94 -20.57
C ASN A 213 3.06 10.62 -21.04
N ALA A 214 4.25 10.26 -20.56
CA ALA A 214 4.93 9.00 -20.89
C ALA A 214 4.98 8.02 -19.70
N GLY A 215 4.19 8.29 -18.66
CA GLY A 215 4.32 7.69 -17.35
C GLY A 215 5.62 8.04 -16.65
N VAL A 216 5.84 7.41 -15.51
CA VAL A 216 7.04 7.60 -14.69
C VAL A 216 7.38 6.36 -13.89
N ASP A 217 8.68 6.03 -13.85
CA ASP A 217 9.22 5.08 -12.88
C ASP A 217 9.47 5.75 -11.53
N ILE A 218 9.01 5.09 -10.47
CA ILE A 218 9.26 5.43 -9.07
C ILE A 218 9.91 4.22 -8.41
N ASN A 219 10.95 4.40 -7.62
CA ASN A 219 11.42 3.33 -6.74
C ASN A 219 10.90 3.55 -5.32
N VAL A 220 10.42 2.48 -4.69
CA VAL A 220 10.04 2.48 -3.27
C VAL A 220 10.82 1.38 -2.56
N THR A 221 11.56 1.76 -1.52
CA THR A 221 12.43 0.87 -0.75
C THR A 221 11.89 0.70 0.66
N GLY A 222 12.06 -0.48 1.26
CA GLY A 222 11.69 -0.77 2.66
C GLY A 222 10.26 -1.30 2.82
N VAL A 223 9.65 -1.76 1.73
CA VAL A 223 8.24 -2.20 1.68
C VAL A 223 8.13 -3.73 1.63
N ILE A 224 6.96 -4.23 2.02
CA ILE A 224 6.54 -5.61 1.75
C ILE A 224 5.50 -5.62 0.63
N ARG A 225 5.25 -6.79 0.03
CA ARG A 225 4.24 -6.97 -1.00
C ARG A 225 2.85 -7.25 -0.39
N CYS A 226 1.83 -6.66 -0.98
CA CYS A 226 0.41 -6.95 -0.77
C CYS A 226 -0.18 -7.69 -1.98
N PRO A 227 -1.27 -8.45 -1.80
CA PRO A 227 -2.07 -8.90 -2.92
C PRO A 227 -2.59 -7.70 -3.74
N PHE A 228 -2.31 -7.70 -5.03
CA PHE A 228 -2.86 -6.71 -5.96
C PHE A 228 -3.26 -7.42 -7.24
N PHE A 229 -4.56 -7.42 -7.52
CA PHE A 229 -5.13 -8.00 -8.73
C PHE A 229 -5.54 -6.90 -9.69
N ILE A 230 -5.16 -7.02 -10.96
CA ILE A 230 -5.59 -6.12 -12.03
C ILE A 230 -6.31 -6.95 -13.08
N TYR A 231 -7.59 -6.66 -13.30
CA TYR A 231 -8.41 -7.35 -14.30
C TYR A 231 -7.82 -7.20 -15.70
N GLY A 232 -7.74 -8.31 -16.44
CA GLY A 232 -7.11 -8.36 -17.77
C GLY A 232 -5.58 -8.30 -17.77
N VAL A 233 -4.93 -8.30 -16.60
CA VAL A 233 -3.47 -8.37 -16.45
C VAL A 233 -3.07 -9.55 -15.58
N THR A 234 -3.62 -9.65 -14.38
CA THR A 234 -3.33 -10.74 -13.44
C THR A 234 -4.12 -11.99 -13.85
N THR A 235 -3.42 -13.11 -14.05
CA THR A 235 -4.12 -14.39 -14.34
C THR A 235 -4.72 -14.98 -13.07
N ASP A 236 -5.70 -15.86 -13.22
CA ASP A 236 -6.27 -16.56 -12.06
C ASP A 236 -5.23 -17.50 -11.42
N GLU A 237 -4.33 -18.09 -12.22
CA GLU A 237 -3.22 -18.90 -11.71
C GLU A 237 -2.23 -18.06 -10.90
N GLU A 238 -1.79 -16.91 -11.41
CA GLU A 238 -0.91 -15.99 -10.67
C GLU A 238 -1.55 -15.55 -9.34
N TRP A 239 -2.86 -15.30 -9.37
CA TRP A 239 -3.61 -14.95 -8.17
C TRP A 239 -3.61 -16.09 -7.15
N GLU A 240 -4.05 -17.27 -7.56
CA GLU A 240 -4.28 -18.43 -6.69
C GLU A 240 -2.97 -19.01 -6.14
N GLU A 241 -1.90 -19.02 -6.94
CA GLU A 241 -0.61 -19.63 -6.57
C GLU A 241 0.32 -18.68 -5.81
N GLU A 242 0.30 -17.38 -6.11
CA GLU A 242 1.27 -16.42 -5.55
C GLU A 242 0.61 -15.22 -4.88
N ILE A 243 -0.15 -14.42 -5.63
CA ILE A 243 -0.51 -13.05 -5.24
C ILE A 243 -1.43 -13.05 -4.01
N ALA A 244 -2.39 -13.97 -3.93
CA ALA A 244 -3.30 -14.09 -2.79
C ALA A 244 -2.57 -14.42 -1.47
N GLN A 245 -1.38 -15.02 -1.53
CA GLN A 245 -0.60 -15.43 -0.37
C GLN A 245 0.38 -14.37 0.12
N LEU A 246 0.47 -13.22 -0.56
CA LEU A 246 1.38 -12.15 -0.18
C LEU A 246 1.06 -11.61 1.24
N PRO A 247 2.09 -11.21 2.02
CA PRO A 247 1.98 -11.00 3.46
C PRO A 247 1.26 -9.71 3.88
N GLY A 248 1.12 -8.76 2.97
CA GLY A 248 0.49 -7.48 3.27
C GLY A 248 -0.96 -7.62 3.74
N PRO A 249 -1.41 -6.81 4.73
CA PRO A 249 -2.70 -7.00 5.39
C PRO A 249 -3.90 -6.48 4.59
N ILE A 250 -3.65 -5.66 3.58
CA ILE A 250 -4.67 -5.10 2.69
C ILE A 250 -4.38 -5.57 1.27
N LEU A 251 -5.41 -6.01 0.56
CA LEU A 251 -5.37 -6.22 -0.87
C LEU A 251 -5.88 -4.99 -1.62
N SER A 252 -5.52 -4.88 -2.90
CA SER A 252 -6.21 -4.03 -3.86
C SER A 252 -6.73 -4.88 -5.03
N LEU A 253 -7.94 -4.57 -5.51
CA LEU A 253 -8.45 -5.07 -6.79
C LEU A 253 -8.70 -3.85 -7.69
N ASP A 254 -8.22 -3.93 -8.92
CA ASP A 254 -8.51 -2.98 -9.97
C ASP A 254 -9.25 -3.71 -11.08
N TYR A 255 -10.50 -3.32 -11.29
CA TYR A 255 -11.38 -3.91 -12.31
C TYR A 255 -11.71 -2.91 -13.43
N GLY A 256 -10.89 -1.86 -13.58
CA GLY A 256 -11.03 -0.83 -14.62
C GLY A 256 -12.08 0.23 -14.31
N ALA A 257 -13.30 -0.16 -13.92
CA ALA A 257 -14.35 0.79 -13.55
C ALA A 257 -14.18 1.35 -12.12
N GLY A 258 -13.42 0.67 -11.27
CA GLY A 258 -13.16 1.10 -9.91
C GLY A 258 -12.06 0.30 -9.22
N PHE A 259 -11.90 0.61 -7.93
CA PHE A 259 -10.92 -0.03 -7.07
C PHE A 259 -11.60 -0.55 -5.80
N VAL A 260 -11.20 -1.75 -5.37
CA VAL A 260 -11.59 -2.31 -4.07
C VAL A 260 -10.35 -2.44 -3.19
N ALA A 261 -10.47 -2.03 -1.94
CA ALA A 261 -9.49 -2.32 -0.91
C ALA A 261 -10.17 -3.10 0.23
N ALA A 262 -9.57 -4.20 0.64
CA ALA A 262 -10.12 -5.06 1.69
C ALA A 262 -9.00 -5.75 2.48
N PRO A 263 -9.27 -6.26 3.71
CA PRO A 263 -8.33 -7.13 4.40
C PRO A 263 -7.97 -8.35 3.55
N SER A 264 -6.67 -8.58 3.33
CA SER A 264 -6.17 -9.68 2.49
C SER A 264 -6.56 -11.06 3.00
N SER A 265 -6.72 -11.20 4.32
CA SER A 265 -7.16 -12.44 4.96
C SER A 265 -8.53 -12.92 4.49
N LEU A 266 -9.39 -12.04 3.97
CA LEU A 266 -10.73 -12.38 3.51
C LEU A 266 -10.78 -12.94 2.08
N THR A 267 -9.69 -12.83 1.32
CA THR A 267 -9.65 -13.19 -0.12
C THR A 267 -8.62 -14.24 -0.47
N LYS A 268 -7.89 -14.78 0.51
CA LYS A 268 -6.85 -15.80 0.27
C LYS A 268 -7.38 -17.07 -0.40
N THR A 269 -8.69 -17.32 -0.28
CA THR A 269 -9.39 -18.47 -0.88
C THR A 269 -10.27 -18.08 -2.06
N ALA A 270 -10.22 -16.82 -2.51
CA ALA A 270 -10.95 -16.40 -3.69
C ALA A 270 -10.29 -16.98 -4.93
N VAL A 271 -11.09 -17.56 -5.82
CA VAL A 271 -10.68 -18.21 -7.07
C VAL A 271 -11.42 -17.57 -8.24
N GLN A 272 -10.91 -17.71 -9.45
CA GLN A 272 -11.52 -17.14 -10.66
C GLN A 272 -11.82 -15.64 -10.52
N LEU A 273 -10.83 -14.86 -10.08
CA LEU A 273 -11.03 -13.42 -9.87
C LEU A 273 -11.27 -12.67 -11.17
N ASN A 274 -10.75 -13.14 -12.32
CA ASN A 274 -11.09 -12.55 -13.61
C ASN A 274 -12.59 -12.62 -13.89
N ASP A 275 -13.25 -13.72 -13.53
CA ASP A 275 -14.71 -13.87 -13.66
C ASP A 275 -15.47 -12.93 -12.72
N ALA A 276 -15.02 -12.84 -11.48
CA ALA A 276 -15.63 -11.94 -10.51
C ALA A 276 -15.50 -10.48 -10.95
N MET A 277 -14.31 -10.05 -11.39
CA MET A 277 -14.05 -8.67 -11.80
C MET A 277 -14.70 -8.32 -13.14
N ALA A 278 -14.94 -9.29 -14.03
CA ALA A 278 -15.70 -9.05 -15.26
C ALA A 278 -17.17 -8.69 -15.00
N PHE A 279 -17.73 -9.13 -13.87
CA PHE A 279 -19.12 -8.84 -13.49
C PHE A 279 -19.31 -7.42 -12.92
N TRP A 280 -18.30 -6.89 -12.23
CA TRP A 280 -18.35 -5.59 -11.53
C TRP A 280 -17.92 -4.43 -12.42
#